data_AF-A0A1K1NMY5-F1
#
_entry.id   AF-A0A1K1NMY5-F1
#
_cell.length_a   1.000
_cell.length_b   1.000
_cell.length_c   1.000
_cell.angle_alpha   90.00
_cell.angle_beta   90.00
_cell.angle_gamma   90.00
#
_symmetry.space_group_name_H-M   'P 1'
#
loop_
_entity.id
_entity.type
_entity.pdbx_description
1 polymer ?
#
loop_
_entity_poly.entity_id
_entity_poly.type
_entity_poly.pdbx_seq_one_letter_code
_entity_poly.pdbx_strand_id
1 'polypeptide(L)'
;MSDAQYRSSVAEGRERVAHLMPVLRQPGTLWHRTDIAGLKSILADGAIRPNDGTLPSRYTTSEDIGHAGYRFGGVCLFDFHSPALDDVYWAAQHWHQFLSHCHPLTIVFEIARDRLEEAALILQPGKGWMPPLYHPPSGGAHYPRWIPHVEAWHRGPISLRNARRILAFRSGSRDKFDQVKIGAETCSEVDRLAAEWAASCEAKRAQALAEGGIDLVAALAKTRAGLVRPASSSVKHGTSPTLPDESS
;
A
#
# COMPACT_ATOMS: atom_id res chain seq x y z
N MET A 1 21.48 -7.18 12.87
CA MET A 1 21.11 -5.86 13.43
C MET A 1 21.47 -5.87 14.89
N SER A 2 22.17 -4.86 15.40
CA SER A 2 22.46 -4.76 16.84
C SER A 2 21.23 -4.29 17.62
N ASP A 3 21.20 -4.55 18.92
CA ASP A 3 20.13 -4.08 19.80
C ASP A 3 19.97 -2.55 19.77
N ALA A 4 21.09 -1.82 19.68
CA ALA A 4 21.07 -0.36 19.57
C ALA A 4 20.41 0.11 18.27
N GLN A 5 20.72 -0.54 17.15
CA GLN A 5 20.08 -0.25 15.86
C GLN A 5 18.58 -0.56 15.90
N TYR A 6 18.19 -1.69 16.50
CA TYR A 6 16.78 -2.05 16.66
C TYR A 6 16.02 -0.99 17.45
N ARG A 7 16.54 -0.58 18.62
CA ARG A 7 15.91 0.45 19.46
C ARG A 7 15.79 1.80 18.74
N SER A 8 16.81 2.21 17.97
CA SER A 8 16.74 3.44 17.16
C SER A 8 15.61 3.36 16.12
N SER A 9 15.54 2.25 15.37
CA SER A 9 14.49 2.04 14.37
C SER A 9 13.09 1.98 15.00
N VAL A 10 12.94 1.40 16.18
CA VAL A 10 11.67 1.43 16.94
C VAL A 10 11.30 2.86 17.32
N ALA A 11 12.23 3.67 17.84
CA ALA A 11 11.95 5.04 18.23
C ALA A 11 11.52 5.91 17.03
N GLU A 12 12.26 5.84 15.92
CA GLU A 12 11.92 6.53 14.68
C GLU A 12 10.57 6.07 14.11
N GLY A 13 10.33 4.76 14.15
CA GLY A 13 9.06 4.16 13.73
C GLY A 13 7.89 4.67 14.56
N ARG A 14 8.06 4.73 15.88
CA ARG A 14 7.06 5.27 16.81
C ARG A 14 6.71 6.72 16.50
N GLU A 15 7.70 7.60 16.36
CA GLU A 15 7.48 9.01 16.03
C GLU A 15 6.70 9.15 14.72
N ARG A 16 7.07 8.35 13.72
CA ARG A 16 6.49 8.39 12.37
C ARG A 16 5.00 8.05 12.29
N VAL A 17 4.51 7.18 13.18
CA VAL A 17 3.14 6.63 13.09
C VAL A 17 2.31 6.80 14.36
N ALA A 18 2.82 7.55 15.35
CA ALA A 18 2.14 7.77 16.62
C ALA A 18 0.69 8.25 16.44
N HIS A 19 0.44 9.13 15.47
CA HIS A 19 -0.89 9.66 15.17
C HIS A 19 -1.84 8.62 14.54
N LEU A 20 -1.32 7.55 13.93
CA LEU A 20 -2.13 6.49 13.31
C LEU A 20 -2.49 5.37 14.29
N MET A 21 -1.66 5.12 15.31
CA MET A 21 -1.87 3.99 16.24
C MET A 21 -3.21 4.00 16.97
N PRO A 22 -3.76 5.14 17.42
CA PRO A 22 -5.10 5.19 18.01
C PRO A 22 -6.19 4.70 17.06
N VAL A 23 -5.96 4.76 15.75
CA VAL A 23 -6.93 4.31 14.73
C VAL A 23 -6.66 2.87 14.33
N LEU A 24 -5.41 2.53 14.05
CA LEU A 24 -5.05 1.24 13.45
C LEU A 24 -5.00 0.08 14.44
N ARG A 25 -4.74 0.35 15.72
CA ARG A 25 -4.51 -0.69 16.75
C ARG A 25 -5.77 -1.05 17.56
N GLN A 26 -6.95 -0.83 16.98
CA GLN A 26 -8.21 -1.16 17.62
C GLN A 26 -8.34 -2.69 17.83
N PRO A 27 -8.74 -3.16 19.02
CA PRO A 27 -8.96 -4.58 19.27
C PRO A 27 -9.93 -5.22 18.25
N GLY A 28 -9.66 -6.46 17.85
CA GLY A 28 -10.52 -7.22 16.93
C GLY A 28 -10.62 -6.62 15.53
N THR A 29 -9.61 -5.86 15.09
CA THR A 29 -9.61 -5.17 13.81
C THR A 29 -8.49 -5.65 12.90
N LEU A 30 -8.81 -5.88 11.63
CA LEU A 30 -7.88 -6.11 10.54
C LEU A 30 -8.11 -5.05 9.45
N TRP A 31 -7.10 -4.78 8.64
CA TRP A 31 -7.19 -3.74 7.62
C TRP A 31 -6.95 -4.32 6.23
N HIS A 32 -7.80 -3.96 5.27
CA HIS A 32 -7.57 -4.26 3.86
C HIS A 32 -7.38 -2.97 3.07
N ARG A 33 -6.35 -2.89 2.25
CA ARG A 33 -6.03 -1.69 1.47
C ARG A 33 -6.31 -1.92 -0.01
N THR A 34 -6.95 -0.95 -0.63
CA THR A 34 -7.21 -0.87 -2.07
C THR A 34 -7.12 0.58 -2.57
N ASP A 35 -7.36 0.80 -3.87
CA ASP A 35 -7.63 2.10 -4.47
C ASP A 35 -9.13 2.30 -4.74
N ILE A 36 -9.48 3.41 -5.40
CA ILE A 36 -10.87 3.76 -5.74
C ILE A 36 -11.47 2.74 -6.74
N ALA A 37 -10.71 2.24 -7.70
CA ALA A 37 -11.19 1.26 -8.67
C ALA A 37 -11.53 -0.09 -7.99
N GLY A 38 -10.66 -0.55 -7.10
CA GLY A 38 -10.89 -1.75 -6.32
C GLY A 38 -12.02 -1.57 -5.30
N LEU A 39 -12.20 -0.38 -4.70
CA LEU A 39 -13.39 -0.06 -3.91
C LEU A 39 -14.67 -0.28 -4.73
N LYS A 40 -14.76 0.31 -5.93
CA LYS A 40 -15.94 0.18 -6.80
C LYS A 40 -16.23 -1.29 -7.13
N SER A 41 -15.19 -2.08 -7.39
CA SER A 41 -15.31 -3.51 -7.65
C SER A 41 -15.78 -4.29 -6.42
N ILE A 42 -15.22 -4.02 -5.24
CA ILE A 42 -15.62 -4.64 -3.97
C ILE A 42 -17.09 -4.35 -3.64
N LEU A 43 -17.54 -3.11 -3.88
CA LEU A 43 -18.93 -2.71 -3.65
C LEU A 43 -19.89 -3.41 -4.62
N ALA A 44 -19.51 -3.53 -5.90
CA ALA A 44 -20.30 -4.25 -6.89
C ALA A 44 -20.40 -5.75 -6.58
N ASP A 45 -19.29 -6.37 -6.17
CA ASP A 45 -19.21 -7.80 -5.85
C ASP A 45 -19.83 -8.15 -4.48
N GLY A 46 -19.96 -7.16 -3.58
CA GLY A 46 -20.34 -7.37 -2.19
C GLY A 46 -19.29 -8.12 -1.37
N ALA A 47 -18.05 -8.25 -1.88
CA ALA A 47 -16.96 -8.98 -1.24
C ALA A 47 -15.58 -8.47 -1.69
N ILE A 48 -14.60 -8.60 -0.80
CA ILE A 48 -13.18 -8.46 -1.10
C ILE A 48 -12.68 -9.82 -1.58
N ARG A 49 -12.29 -9.92 -2.85
CA ARG A 49 -11.86 -11.19 -3.46
C ARG A 49 -10.35 -11.36 -3.36
N PRO A 50 -9.85 -12.60 -3.36
CA PRO A 50 -8.43 -12.84 -3.61
C PRO A 50 -7.99 -12.17 -4.91
N ASN A 51 -6.78 -11.63 -4.92
CA ASN A 51 -6.22 -11.06 -6.13
C ASN A 51 -5.75 -12.20 -7.04
N ASP A 52 -6.50 -12.47 -8.11
CA ASP A 52 -6.16 -13.47 -9.13
C ASP A 52 -5.42 -12.86 -10.34
N GLY A 53 -5.11 -11.55 -10.27
CA GLY A 53 -4.44 -10.82 -11.34
C GLY A 53 -5.36 -10.37 -12.48
N THR A 54 -6.65 -10.69 -12.44
CA THR A 54 -7.61 -10.34 -13.50
C THR A 54 -8.31 -9.02 -13.22
N LEU A 55 -8.58 -8.22 -14.25
CA LEU A 55 -9.38 -7.00 -14.13
C LEU A 55 -10.88 -7.39 -13.98
N PRO A 56 -11.68 -6.68 -13.16
CA PRO A 56 -11.35 -5.47 -12.39
C PRO A 56 -10.82 -5.75 -10.97
N SER A 57 -10.82 -7.02 -10.54
CA SER A 57 -10.39 -7.46 -9.20
C SER A 57 -8.87 -7.32 -8.96
N ARG A 58 -8.11 -6.96 -9.99
CA ARG A 58 -6.70 -6.65 -9.92
C ARG A 58 -6.50 -5.37 -9.11
N TYR A 59 -6.16 -5.53 -7.83
CA TYR A 59 -5.73 -4.43 -6.99
C TYR A 59 -4.44 -3.83 -7.60
N THR A 60 -4.47 -2.54 -7.91
CA THR A 60 -3.50 -1.82 -8.76
C THR A 60 -2.05 -1.78 -8.25
N THR A 61 -1.77 -2.32 -7.05
CA THR A 61 -0.41 -2.52 -6.56
C THR A 61 0.25 -3.82 -7.01
N SER A 62 -0.41 -4.62 -7.85
CA SER A 62 -0.01 -6.00 -8.21
C SER A 62 0.96 -6.15 -9.38
N GLU A 63 1.54 -5.08 -9.93
CA GLU A 63 2.74 -5.26 -10.77
C GLU A 63 3.95 -5.73 -9.95
N ASP A 64 3.95 -5.47 -8.63
CA ASP A 64 4.88 -6.08 -7.68
C ASP A 64 4.23 -7.35 -7.07
N ILE A 65 4.61 -8.51 -7.62
CA ILE A 65 4.19 -9.90 -7.33
C ILE A 65 4.63 -10.38 -5.92
N GLY A 66 4.50 -9.51 -4.91
CA GLY A 66 5.25 -9.63 -3.67
C GLY A 66 4.46 -9.96 -2.41
N HIS A 67 3.16 -9.64 -2.35
CA HIS A 67 2.39 -9.76 -1.11
C HIS A 67 2.03 -11.23 -0.83
N ALA A 68 2.06 -11.62 0.44
CA ALA A 68 1.78 -13.00 0.88
C ALA A 68 0.38 -13.44 0.43
N GLY A 69 -0.61 -12.55 0.54
CA GLY A 69 -1.97 -12.81 0.07
C GLY A 69 -2.04 -13.22 -1.41
N TYR A 70 -1.34 -12.51 -2.30
CA TYR A 70 -1.30 -12.87 -3.73
C TYR A 70 -0.66 -14.24 -3.95
N ARG A 71 0.50 -14.49 -3.31
CA ARG A 71 1.21 -15.78 -3.45
C ARG A 71 0.42 -16.98 -2.91
N PHE A 72 -0.44 -16.76 -1.92
CA PHE A 72 -1.27 -17.78 -1.31
C PHE A 72 -2.71 -17.80 -1.82
N GLY A 73 -3.05 -17.04 -2.88
CA GLY A 73 -4.40 -16.99 -3.44
C GLY A 73 -5.46 -16.50 -2.43
N GLY A 74 -5.08 -15.57 -1.55
CA GLY A 74 -5.93 -15.03 -0.49
C GLY A 74 -6.10 -13.51 -0.57
N VAL A 75 -6.94 -12.98 0.33
CA VAL A 75 -7.10 -11.55 0.55
C VAL A 75 -5.99 -11.06 1.49
N CYS A 76 -5.23 -10.05 1.06
CA CYS A 76 -4.20 -9.43 1.88
C CYS A 76 -4.83 -8.56 2.98
N LEU A 77 -4.38 -8.73 4.22
CA LEU A 77 -4.83 -8.02 5.40
C LEU A 77 -3.64 -7.48 6.21
N PHE A 78 -3.91 -6.54 7.11
CA PHE A 78 -2.93 -6.03 8.07
C PHE A 78 -3.48 -6.09 9.49
N ASP A 79 -2.71 -6.68 10.41
CA ASP A 79 -2.95 -6.76 11.84
C ASP A 79 -1.92 -5.91 12.60
N PHE A 80 -2.34 -4.73 13.05
CA PHE A 80 -1.50 -3.87 13.89
C PHE A 80 -1.67 -4.18 15.39
N HIS A 81 -2.65 -5.01 15.76
CA HIS A 81 -3.07 -5.23 17.13
C HIS A 81 -2.36 -6.44 17.77
N SER A 82 -2.39 -7.60 17.12
CA SER A 82 -1.82 -8.84 17.69
C SER A 82 -0.31 -8.79 17.93
N PRO A 83 0.51 -8.18 17.05
CA PRO A 83 1.95 -8.12 17.27
C PRO A 83 2.33 -7.23 18.45
N ALA A 84 3.53 -7.47 19.00
CA ALA A 84 4.14 -6.58 19.98
C ALA A 84 4.32 -5.18 19.38
N LEU A 85 4.08 -4.15 20.18
CA LEU A 85 4.04 -2.77 19.69
C LEU A 85 5.39 -2.33 19.10
N ASP A 86 6.50 -2.75 19.69
CA ASP A 86 7.84 -2.47 19.18
C ASP A 86 8.08 -3.08 17.81
N ASP A 87 7.56 -4.29 17.55
CA ASP A 87 7.67 -4.93 16.24
C ASP A 87 6.85 -4.17 15.18
N VAL A 88 5.67 -3.64 15.55
CA VAL A 88 4.85 -2.77 14.68
C VAL A 88 5.59 -1.48 14.32
N TYR A 89 6.21 -0.83 15.32
CA TYR A 89 7.00 0.39 15.11
C TYR A 89 8.25 0.14 14.29
N TRP A 90 8.98 -0.94 14.57
CA TRP A 90 10.13 -1.33 13.77
C TRP A 90 9.73 -1.52 12.29
N ALA A 91 8.58 -2.13 12.03
CA ALA A 91 8.05 -2.31 10.68
C ALA A 91 7.48 -1.03 10.02
N ALA A 92 7.32 0.07 10.76
CA ALA A 92 6.64 1.29 10.29
C ALA A 92 7.20 1.88 9.00
N GLN A 93 8.52 1.80 8.82
CA GLN A 93 9.17 2.25 7.58
C GLN A 93 8.65 1.54 6.32
N HIS A 94 8.14 0.31 6.45
CA HIS A 94 7.66 -0.52 5.35
C HIS A 94 6.17 -0.32 5.04
N TRP A 95 5.36 0.15 6.00
CA TRP A 95 3.90 0.24 5.81
C TRP A 95 3.30 1.63 5.89
N HIS A 96 3.94 2.61 6.54
CA HIS A 96 3.29 3.91 6.74
C HIS A 96 2.94 4.62 5.41
N GLN A 97 3.82 4.56 4.41
CA GLN A 97 3.57 5.15 3.09
C GLN A 97 2.55 4.35 2.28
N PHE A 98 2.44 3.05 2.55
CA PHE A 98 1.51 2.18 1.83
C PHE A 98 0.04 2.61 2.04
N LEU A 99 -0.26 3.20 3.20
CA LEU A 99 -1.57 3.76 3.53
C LEU A 99 -1.92 5.02 2.75
N SER A 100 -0.98 5.72 2.09
CA SER A 100 -1.26 6.93 1.31
C SER A 100 -0.59 6.94 -0.06
N HIS A 101 -0.36 5.74 -0.63
CA HIS A 101 0.37 5.58 -1.89
C HIS A 101 -0.51 5.70 -3.15
N CYS A 102 -1.79 5.31 -3.08
CA CYS A 102 -2.70 5.47 -4.22
C CYS A 102 -3.14 6.93 -4.38
N HIS A 103 -3.11 7.38 -5.64
CA HIS A 103 -3.59 8.70 -6.03
C HIS A 103 -5.01 8.61 -6.63
N PRO A 104 -5.91 9.56 -6.31
CA PRO A 104 -5.75 10.64 -5.33
C PRO A 104 -5.93 10.16 -3.87
N LEU A 105 -6.60 9.03 -3.68
CA LEU A 105 -6.87 8.45 -2.36
C LEU A 105 -6.42 6.99 -2.29
N THR A 106 -5.97 6.58 -1.11
CA THR A 106 -5.85 5.17 -0.72
C THR A 106 -7.03 4.80 0.15
N ILE A 107 -7.69 3.70 -0.19
CA ILE A 107 -8.88 3.22 0.50
C ILE A 107 -8.47 2.10 1.44
N VAL A 108 -8.83 2.19 2.72
CA VAL A 108 -8.52 1.17 3.71
C VAL A 108 -9.80 0.76 4.41
N PHE A 109 -10.20 -0.49 4.24
CA PHE A 109 -11.33 -1.09 4.93
C PHE A 109 -10.93 -1.54 6.33
N GLU A 110 -11.77 -1.20 7.30
CA GLU A 110 -11.75 -1.80 8.63
C GLU A 110 -12.56 -3.10 8.61
N ILE A 111 -11.90 -4.24 8.85
CA ILE A 111 -12.52 -5.57 8.87
C ILE A 111 -12.64 -6.07 10.31
N ALA A 112 -13.85 -6.48 10.68
CA ALA A 112 -14.17 -7.09 11.96
C ALA A 112 -13.59 -8.50 12.03
N ARG A 113 -12.50 -8.69 12.78
CA ARG A 113 -11.80 -9.99 12.87
C ARG A 113 -12.69 -11.10 13.43
N ASP A 114 -13.55 -10.75 14.37
CA ASP A 114 -14.53 -11.64 15.01
C ASP A 114 -15.63 -12.15 14.05
N ARG A 115 -15.74 -11.56 12.85
CA ARG A 115 -16.67 -11.99 11.80
C ARG A 115 -16.00 -12.82 10.71
N LEU A 116 -14.71 -13.10 10.83
CA LEU A 116 -13.97 -13.94 9.88
C LEU A 116 -13.95 -15.39 10.37
N GLU A 117 -13.90 -16.32 9.42
CA GLU A 117 -13.67 -17.72 9.73
C GLU A 117 -12.22 -17.91 10.20
N GLU A 118 -12.04 -18.29 11.47
CA GLU A 118 -10.71 -18.38 12.08
C GLU A 118 -9.77 -19.33 11.32
N ALA A 119 -10.30 -20.46 10.82
CA ALA A 119 -9.53 -21.43 10.05
C ALA A 119 -9.04 -20.91 8.69
N ALA A 120 -9.68 -19.86 8.15
CA ALA A 120 -9.29 -19.21 6.90
C ALA A 120 -8.32 -18.04 7.14
N LEU A 121 -8.26 -17.50 8.36
CA LEU A 121 -7.39 -16.39 8.73
C LEU A 121 -6.00 -16.91 9.10
N ILE A 122 -4.98 -16.42 8.38
CA ILE A 122 -3.58 -16.73 8.66
C ILE A 122 -2.91 -15.45 9.13
N LEU A 123 -2.57 -15.45 10.41
CA LEU A 123 -1.73 -14.42 11.01
C LEU A 123 -0.27 -14.77 10.81
N GLN A 124 0.56 -13.74 10.73
CA GLN A 124 1.99 -13.98 10.67
C GLN A 124 2.47 -14.62 11.98
N PRO A 125 3.13 -15.78 11.92
CA PRO A 125 3.88 -16.28 13.06
C PRO A 125 5.02 -15.29 13.37
N GLY A 126 5.35 -15.15 14.65
CA GLY A 126 6.22 -14.09 15.16
C GLY A 126 7.65 -14.05 14.60
N LYS A 127 8.47 -13.21 15.24
CA LYS A 127 9.83 -12.85 14.86
C LYS A 127 10.66 -14.01 14.28
N GLY A 128 11.19 -13.83 13.07
CA GLY A 128 12.08 -14.78 12.40
C GLY A 128 11.38 -15.74 11.42
N TRP A 129 10.06 -15.73 11.33
CA TRP A 129 9.39 -16.46 10.26
C TRP A 129 9.45 -15.69 8.94
N MET A 130 10.12 -16.31 7.98
CA MET A 130 10.09 -15.92 6.58
C MET A 130 9.44 -17.09 5.84
N PRO A 131 8.41 -16.89 5.00
CA PRO A 131 7.80 -18.00 4.29
C PRO A 131 8.87 -18.78 3.50
N PRO A 132 8.88 -20.11 3.48
CA PRO A 132 9.93 -20.90 2.81
C PRO A 132 10.10 -20.62 1.30
N LEU A 133 9.14 -19.91 0.67
CA LEU A 133 9.17 -19.47 -0.72
C LEU A 133 9.66 -18.02 -0.91
N TYR A 134 10.30 -17.42 0.10
CA TYR A 134 10.84 -16.06 0.04
C TYR A 134 12.19 -15.96 -0.68
N HIS A 135 12.75 -17.08 -1.12
CA HIS A 135 13.91 -17.08 -2.00
C HIS A 135 13.48 -16.58 -3.39
N PRO A 136 14.08 -15.51 -3.93
CA PRO A 136 13.83 -15.12 -5.31
C PRO A 136 14.26 -16.27 -6.22
N PRO A 137 13.55 -16.53 -7.34
CA PRO A 137 14.15 -17.30 -8.42
C PRO A 137 15.48 -16.63 -8.76
N SER A 138 16.54 -17.42 -8.88
CA SER A 138 17.90 -16.98 -9.18
C SER A 138 17.89 -16.09 -10.44
N GLY A 139 17.89 -14.76 -10.28
CA GLY A 139 17.71 -13.88 -11.45
C GLY A 139 17.44 -12.39 -11.22
N GLY A 140 17.56 -11.86 -9.99
CA GLY A 140 17.48 -10.41 -9.76
C GLY A 140 16.07 -9.80 -9.79
N ALA A 141 15.01 -10.63 -9.70
CA ALA A 141 13.65 -10.13 -9.53
C ALA A 141 13.50 -9.38 -8.19
N HIS A 142 12.89 -8.20 -8.22
CA HIS A 142 12.64 -7.33 -7.08
C HIS A 142 12.11 -8.10 -5.87
N TYR A 143 12.68 -7.83 -4.69
CA TYR A 143 12.21 -8.45 -3.45
C TYR A 143 10.71 -8.19 -3.27
N PRO A 144 9.91 -9.20 -2.88
CA PRO A 144 8.55 -8.96 -2.42
C PRO A 144 8.55 -7.87 -1.35
N ARG A 145 7.70 -6.84 -1.50
CA ARG A 145 7.45 -5.84 -0.45
C ARG A 145 6.56 -6.47 0.63
N TRP A 146 7.10 -7.42 1.35
CA TRP A 146 6.52 -7.96 2.57
C TRP A 146 6.53 -6.90 3.66
N ILE A 147 5.49 -6.89 4.49
CA ILE A 147 5.47 -6.03 5.66
C ILE A 147 5.59 -6.92 6.90
N PRO A 148 6.79 -6.98 7.51
CA PRO A 148 7.01 -7.79 8.69
C PRO A 148 6.02 -7.45 9.81
N HIS A 149 5.68 -8.47 10.59
CA HIS A 149 4.84 -8.44 11.79
C HIS A 149 3.36 -8.12 11.56
N VAL A 150 3.04 -7.22 10.65
CA VAL A 150 1.66 -6.73 10.48
C VAL A 150 0.92 -7.40 9.33
N GLU A 151 1.58 -8.05 8.38
CA GLU A 151 0.89 -8.69 7.25
C GLU A 151 0.15 -9.98 7.68
N ALA A 152 -1.13 -10.08 7.34
CA ALA A 152 -1.97 -11.25 7.52
C ALA A 152 -2.68 -11.57 6.19
N TRP A 153 -3.30 -12.73 6.06
CA TRP A 153 -4.16 -13.00 4.91
C TRP A 153 -5.34 -13.91 5.26
N HIS A 154 -6.39 -13.79 4.47
CA HIS A 154 -7.59 -14.63 4.58
C HIS A 154 -7.72 -15.50 3.34
N ARG A 155 -7.96 -16.80 3.51
CA ARG A 155 -8.20 -17.73 2.41
C ARG A 155 -9.61 -17.50 1.86
N GLY A 156 -9.70 -17.25 0.56
CA GLY A 156 -10.97 -16.99 -0.10
C GLY A 156 -11.54 -15.58 0.18
N PRO A 157 -12.69 -15.26 -0.43
CA PRO A 157 -13.28 -13.93 -0.36
C PRO A 157 -13.74 -13.54 1.05
N ILE A 158 -13.68 -12.26 1.38
CA ILE A 158 -14.24 -11.68 2.60
C ILE A 158 -15.51 -10.92 2.25
N SER A 159 -16.65 -11.31 2.83
CA SER A 159 -17.92 -10.58 2.65
C SER A 159 -17.80 -9.13 3.10
N LEU A 160 -18.36 -8.20 2.33
CA LEU A 160 -18.41 -6.78 2.69
C LEU A 160 -19.17 -6.52 4.01
N ARG A 161 -20.04 -7.46 4.43
CA ARG A 161 -20.72 -7.41 5.75
C ARG A 161 -19.74 -7.50 6.93
N ASN A 162 -18.52 -7.97 6.69
CA ASN A 162 -17.46 -8.04 7.69
C ASN A 162 -16.70 -6.71 7.81
N ALA A 163 -16.91 -5.76 6.88
CA ALA A 163 -16.33 -4.44 6.95
C ALA A 163 -17.18 -3.50 7.83
N ARG A 164 -16.52 -2.72 8.69
CA ARG A 164 -17.16 -1.77 9.62
C ARG A 164 -17.22 -0.36 9.05
N ARG A 165 -16.11 0.10 8.46
CA ARG A 165 -15.97 1.43 7.84
C ARG A 165 -14.84 1.45 6.84
N ILE A 166 -14.73 2.56 6.11
CA ILE A 166 -13.62 2.87 5.21
C ILE A 166 -12.86 4.08 5.75
N LEU A 167 -11.54 4.04 5.65
CA LEU A 167 -10.66 5.19 5.80
C LEU A 167 -10.14 5.57 4.41
N ALA A 168 -10.40 6.80 3.99
CA ALA A 168 -9.92 7.36 2.72
C ALA A 168 -8.71 8.26 2.99
N PHE A 169 -7.50 7.70 2.85
CA PHE A 169 -6.25 8.41 3.07
C PHE A 169 -5.89 9.27 1.86
N ARG A 170 -5.49 10.51 2.11
CA ARG A 170 -5.10 11.47 1.08
C ARG A 170 -3.68 11.19 0.60
N SER A 171 -3.50 11.00 -0.72
CA SER A 171 -2.19 10.70 -1.30
C SER A 171 -1.14 11.74 -0.90
N GLY A 172 0.03 11.27 -0.44
CA GLY A 172 1.14 12.14 -0.04
C GLY A 172 0.97 12.86 1.31
N SER A 173 -0.16 12.68 2.00
CA SER A 173 -0.31 13.05 3.41
C SER A 173 -0.05 11.83 4.30
N ARG A 174 0.60 12.04 5.44
CA ARG A 174 0.89 10.96 6.40
C ARG A 174 -0.24 10.75 7.40
N ASP A 175 -1.10 11.74 7.56
CA ASP A 175 -1.93 11.95 8.73
C ASP A 175 -3.39 12.29 8.38
N LYS A 176 -3.69 12.58 7.12
CA LYS A 176 -5.04 12.99 6.70
C LYS A 176 -5.77 11.83 6.05
N PHE A 177 -6.84 11.43 6.72
CA PHE A 177 -7.81 10.50 6.18
C PHE A 177 -9.21 10.95 6.58
N ASP A 178 -10.16 10.62 5.73
CA ASP A 178 -11.59 10.85 5.96
C ASP A 178 -12.24 9.49 6.29
N GLN A 179 -13.16 9.45 7.25
CA GLN A 179 -13.93 8.24 7.55
C GLN A 179 -15.18 8.20 6.69
N VAL A 180 -15.36 7.11 5.95
CA VAL A 180 -16.50 6.92 5.05
C VAL A 180 -17.33 5.74 5.52
N LYS A 181 -18.65 5.96 5.62
CA LYS A 181 -19.61 4.91 5.95
C LYS A 181 -19.83 4.01 4.72
N ILE A 182 -19.94 2.71 4.95
CA ILE A 182 -20.26 1.73 3.92
C ILE A 182 -21.79 1.74 3.69
N GLY A 183 -22.22 1.98 2.46
CA GLY A 183 -23.62 2.09 2.05
C GLY A 183 -23.80 2.55 0.60
N ALA A 184 -25.02 2.93 0.23
CA ALA A 184 -25.36 3.34 -1.13
C ALA A 184 -24.54 4.55 -1.62
N GLU A 185 -24.23 5.48 -0.72
CA GLU A 185 -23.52 6.73 -1.05
C GLU A 185 -21.99 6.60 -1.02
N THR A 186 -21.44 5.43 -0.69
CA THR A 186 -19.98 5.28 -0.51
C THR A 186 -19.18 5.69 -1.75
N CYS A 187 -19.63 5.29 -2.95
CA CYS A 187 -18.95 5.67 -4.19
C CYS A 187 -18.96 7.18 -4.41
N SER A 188 -20.14 7.81 -4.28
CA SER A 188 -20.31 9.26 -4.47
C SER A 188 -19.47 10.05 -3.48
N GLU A 189 -19.41 9.61 -2.21
CA GLU A 189 -18.62 10.28 -1.19
C GLU A 189 -17.11 10.15 -1.43
N VAL A 190 -16.63 8.96 -1.81
CA VAL A 190 -15.21 8.76 -2.14
C VAL A 190 -14.80 9.53 -3.39
N ASP A 191 -15.65 9.56 -4.43
CA ASP A 191 -15.39 10.33 -5.65
C ASP A 191 -15.36 11.84 -5.35
N ARG A 192 -16.24 12.35 -4.47
CA ARG A 192 -16.19 13.74 -4.00
C ARG A 192 -14.88 14.05 -3.28
N LEU A 193 -14.48 13.22 -2.31
CA LEU A 193 -13.23 13.40 -1.56
C LEU A 193 -12.00 13.35 -2.48
N ALA A 194 -12.03 12.47 -3.48
CA ALA A 194 -10.98 12.36 -4.48
C ALA A 194 -10.84 13.64 -5.33
N ALA A 195 -11.96 14.19 -5.79
CA ALA A 195 -12.00 15.44 -6.54
C ALA A 195 -11.52 16.64 -5.70
N GLU A 196 -11.99 16.75 -4.45
CA GLU A 196 -11.55 17.80 -3.52
C GLU A 196 -10.05 17.75 -3.26
N TRP A 197 -9.49 16.54 -3.08
CA TRP A 197 -8.06 16.39 -2.85
C TRP A 197 -7.24 16.71 -4.10
N ALA A 198 -7.66 16.23 -5.27
CA ALA A 198 -7.02 16.54 -6.54
C ALA A 198 -6.96 18.06 -6.78
N ALA A 199 -8.07 18.76 -6.58
CA ALA A 199 -8.15 20.22 -6.68
C ALA A 199 -7.22 20.92 -5.68
N SER A 200 -7.15 20.44 -4.43
CA SER A 200 -6.22 20.99 -3.43
C SER A 200 -4.75 20.80 -3.82
N CYS A 201 -4.39 19.63 -4.38
CA CYS A 201 -3.05 19.37 -4.88
C CYS A 201 -2.69 20.27 -6.05
N GLU A 202 -3.61 20.48 -6.98
CA GLU A 202 -3.42 21.39 -8.11
C GLU A 202 -3.25 22.85 -7.67
N ALA A 203 -4.10 23.33 -6.76
CA ALA A 203 -3.99 24.68 -6.21
C ALA A 203 -2.63 24.91 -5.51
N LYS A 204 -2.15 23.94 -4.73
CA LYS A 204 -0.81 24.02 -4.10
C LYS A 204 0.32 24.02 -5.12
N ARG A 205 0.20 23.25 -6.19
CA ARG A 205 1.19 23.24 -7.29
C ARG A 205 1.20 24.59 -8.01
N ALA A 206 0.04 25.16 -8.31
CA ALA A 206 -0.09 26.47 -8.94
C ALA A 206 0.49 27.59 -8.04
N GLN A 207 0.21 27.55 -6.73
CA GLN A 207 0.78 28.49 -5.77
C GLN A 207 2.30 28.37 -5.70
N ALA A 208 2.85 27.15 -5.57
CA ALA A 208 4.29 26.94 -5.55
C ALA A 208 4.98 27.42 -6.83
N LEU A 209 4.33 27.27 -8.00
CA LEU A 209 4.82 27.81 -9.27
C LEU A 209 4.81 29.35 -9.27
N ALA A 210 3.73 29.98 -8.79
CA ALA A 210 3.60 31.44 -8.72
C ALA A 210 4.61 32.07 -7.74
N GLU A 211 4.95 31.38 -6.66
CA GLU A 211 5.94 31.81 -5.65
C GLU A 211 7.40 31.56 -6.09
N GLY A 212 7.64 31.07 -7.32
CA GLY A 212 8.99 30.75 -7.80
C GLY A 212 9.59 29.49 -7.15
N GLY A 213 8.77 28.66 -6.50
CA GLY A 213 9.16 27.46 -5.76
C GLY A 213 9.71 26.31 -6.62
N ILE A 214 9.69 26.44 -7.94
CA ILE A 214 10.45 25.59 -8.86
C ILE A 214 11.34 26.49 -9.69
N ASP A 215 12.51 26.82 -9.14
CA ASP A 215 13.63 27.28 -9.97
C ASP A 215 14.08 26.09 -10.82
N LEU A 216 13.43 25.94 -11.97
CA LEU A 216 13.73 24.91 -12.96
C LEU A 216 15.19 24.99 -13.40
N VAL A 217 15.80 26.17 -13.38
CA VAL A 217 17.22 26.38 -13.70
C VAL A 217 18.10 25.79 -12.59
N ALA A 218 17.79 26.03 -11.31
CA ALA A 218 18.50 25.41 -10.18
C ALA A 218 18.27 23.90 -10.09
N ALA A 219 17.06 23.41 -10.38
CA ALA A 219 16.76 21.97 -10.41
C ALA A 219 17.52 21.24 -11.54
N LEU A 220 17.58 21.86 -12.73
CA LEU A 220 18.37 21.36 -13.86
C LEU A 220 19.88 21.46 -13.59
N ALA A 221 20.35 22.52 -12.92
CA ALA A 221 21.75 22.68 -12.53
C ALA A 221 22.19 21.62 -11.51
N LYS A 222 21.36 21.32 -10.50
CA LYS A 222 21.63 20.23 -9.54
C LYS A 222 21.65 18.84 -10.20
N THR A 223 20.82 18.63 -11.20
CA THR A 223 20.80 17.38 -11.98
C THR A 223 22.06 17.27 -12.86
N ARG A 224 22.47 18.35 -13.54
CA ARG A 224 23.72 18.41 -14.33
C ARG A 224 24.99 18.28 -13.48
N ALA A 225 24.97 18.77 -12.24
CA ALA A 225 26.07 18.63 -11.29
C ALA A 225 26.16 17.23 -10.64
N GLY A 226 25.27 16.29 -10.98
CA GLY A 226 25.22 14.95 -10.39
C GLY A 226 24.77 14.91 -8.92
N LEU A 227 24.24 16.03 -8.40
CA LEU A 227 23.81 16.17 -7.00
C LEU A 227 22.39 15.63 -6.75
N VAL A 228 21.65 15.33 -7.82
CA VAL A 228 20.40 14.59 -7.78
C VAL A 228 20.59 13.36 -8.66
N ARG A 229 20.62 12.16 -8.06
CA ARG A 229 20.53 10.93 -8.85
C ARG A 229 19.17 10.96 -9.55
N PRO A 230 19.11 10.83 -10.89
CA PRO A 230 17.83 10.66 -11.55
C PRO A 230 17.14 9.46 -10.88
N ALA A 231 15.89 9.64 -10.47
CA ALA A 231 15.04 8.50 -10.12
C ALA A 231 15.20 7.51 -11.27
N SER A 232 15.67 6.30 -11.00
CA SER A 232 15.93 5.30 -12.02
C SER A 232 14.62 5.04 -12.76
N SER A 233 14.41 5.74 -13.86
CA SER A 233 13.40 5.38 -14.83
C SER A 233 13.93 4.11 -15.44
N SER A 234 13.33 2.99 -15.06
CA SER A 234 13.39 1.75 -15.82
C SER A 234 12.66 2.00 -17.15
N VAL A 235 13.24 2.82 -18.01
CA VAL A 235 12.91 2.85 -19.43
C VAL A 235 13.38 1.50 -19.94
N LYS A 236 12.44 0.54 -20.01
CA LYS A 236 12.65 -0.72 -20.70
C LYS A 236 13.03 -0.35 -22.12
N HIS A 237 14.30 -0.52 -22.48
CA HIS A 237 14.68 -0.58 -23.87
C HIS A 237 13.85 -1.70 -24.49
N GLY A 238 12.88 -1.31 -25.31
CA GLY A 238 12.19 -2.24 -26.19
C GLY A 238 13.26 -3.00 -26.95
N THR A 239 13.20 -4.32 -26.84
CA THR A 239 13.88 -5.25 -27.73
C THR A 239 13.66 -4.76 -29.16
N SER A 240 14.75 -4.37 -29.81
CA SER A 240 14.72 -4.12 -31.25
C SER A 240 14.23 -5.39 -31.93
N PRO A 241 13.29 -5.31 -32.89
CA PRO A 241 12.89 -6.48 -33.64
C PRO A 241 14.11 -6.97 -34.44
N THR A 242 14.50 -8.21 -34.21
CA THR A 242 15.43 -8.93 -35.06
C THR A 242 14.80 -9.01 -36.44
N LEU A 243 15.40 -8.35 -37.42
CA LEU A 243 15.05 -8.55 -38.82
C LEU A 243 15.40 -10.00 -39.21
N PRO A 244 14.57 -10.67 -40.04
CA PRO A 244 14.91 -11.98 -40.55
C PRO A 244 16.17 -11.89 -41.42
N ASP A 245 17.06 -12.85 -41.22
CA ASP A 245 18.29 -13.03 -41.99
C ASP A 245 17.90 -13.44 -43.42
N GLU A 246 17.98 -12.50 -44.37
CA GLU A 246 17.94 -12.81 -45.79
C GLU A 246 19.37 -13.02 -46.29
N SER A 247 19.84 -14.27 -46.30
CA SER A 247 20.87 -14.69 -47.25
C SER A 247 20.83 -16.20 -47.51
N SER A 248 20.43 -16.51 -48.75
CA SER A 248 20.94 -17.52 -49.70
C SER A 248 21.89 -18.60 -49.21
#